data_AF-A0A426SJH4-F1
#
_entry.id   AF-A0A426SJH4-F1
#
_cell.length_a   1.000
_cell.length_b   1.000
_cell.length_c   1.000
_cell.angle_alpha   90.00
_cell.angle_beta   90.00
_cell.angle_gamma   90.00
#
_symmetry.space_group_name_H-M   'P 1'
#
loop_
_entity.id
_entity.type
_entity.pdbx_description
1 polymer ?
#
loop_
_entity_poly.entity_id
_entity_poly.type
_entity_poly.pdbx_seq_one_letter_code
_entity_poly.pdbx_strand_id
1 'polypeptide(L)' 'MRGTRQQRGYGREHEVERARWAPIVATGTARCVRCGEYIAPDAEWSPDHTDDRTGYLGPAHRRCNLRAAGRAVRWRGNAR' A
#
# COMPACT_ATOMS: atom_id res chain seq x y z
N MET A 1 15.14 -19.51 -0.89
CA MET A 1 15.68 -18.32 -0.18
C MET A 1 14.56 -17.31 0.04
N ARG A 2 14.35 -16.84 1.28
CA ARG A 2 13.36 -15.77 1.56
C ARG A 2 14.02 -14.43 1.21
N GLY A 3 13.67 -13.83 0.06
CA GLY A 3 14.31 -12.61 -0.47
C GLY A 3 14.47 -11.49 0.57
N THR A 4 15.47 -10.63 0.38
CA THR A 4 15.76 -9.52 1.30
C THR A 4 14.56 -8.55 1.40
N ARG A 5 14.47 -7.74 2.47
CA ARG A 5 13.39 -6.74 2.66
C ARG A 5 13.21 -5.85 1.42
N GLN A 6 14.33 -5.52 0.79
CA GLN A 6 14.45 -4.76 -0.47
C GLN A 6 13.83 -5.54 -1.64
N GLN A 7 14.10 -6.85 -1.77
CA GLN A 7 13.48 -7.73 -2.78
C GLN A 7 12.00 -8.04 -2.53
N ARG A 8 11.45 -7.67 -1.36
CA ARG A 8 10.00 -7.81 -1.05
C ARG A 8 9.20 -6.54 -1.34
N GLY A 9 9.83 -5.48 -1.85
CA GLY A 9 9.18 -4.22 -2.22
C GLY A 9 9.03 -3.19 -1.08
N TYR A 10 9.72 -3.38 0.05
CA TYR A 10 9.74 -2.44 1.17
C TYR A 10 11.09 -1.73 1.27
N GLY A 11 11.59 -1.24 0.14
CA GLY A 11 12.86 -0.53 0.04
C GLY A 11 12.70 0.98 0.21
N ARG A 12 13.78 1.71 -0.10
CA ARG A 12 13.86 3.18 -0.04
C ARG A 12 12.73 3.87 -0.81
N GLU A 13 12.24 3.28 -1.92
CA GLU A 13 11.12 3.87 -2.66
C GLU A 13 9.83 3.92 -1.83
N HIS A 14 9.59 2.94 -0.96
CA HIS A 14 8.40 2.90 -0.11
C HIS A 14 8.45 3.98 0.97
N GLU A 15 9.63 4.25 1.51
CA GLU A 15 9.84 5.33 2.48
C GLU A 15 9.67 6.70 1.82
N VAL A 16 10.19 6.88 0.60
CA VAL A 16 10.02 8.11 -0.19
C VAL A 16 8.55 8.36 -0.48
N GLU A 17 7.82 7.34 -0.95
CA GLU A 17 6.39 7.49 -1.24
C GLU A 17 5.58 7.75 0.03
N ARG A 18 5.94 7.11 1.15
CA ARG A 18 5.33 7.42 2.44
C ARG A 18 5.58 8.86 2.87
N ALA A 19 6.81 9.35 2.73
CA ALA A 19 7.14 10.74 3.07
C ALA A 19 6.39 11.75 2.18
N ARG A 20 6.18 11.40 0.90
CA ARG A 20 5.41 12.22 -0.04
C ARG A 20 3.94 12.37 0.36
N TRP A 21 3.31 11.28 0.79
CA TRP A 21 1.88 11.30 1.16
C TRP A 21 1.62 11.72 2.61
N ALA A 22 2.59 11.58 3.51
CA ALA A 22 2.44 11.97 4.92
C ALA A 22 1.85 13.37 5.15
N PRO A 23 2.34 14.46 4.51
CA PRO A 23 1.75 15.78 4.70
C PRO A 23 0.31 15.87 4.16
N ILE A 24 -0.03 15.13 3.11
CA ILE A 24 -1.37 15.15 2.48
C ILE A 24 -2.37 14.33 3.30
N VAL A 25 -1.92 13.24 3.92
CA VAL A 25 -2.76 12.48 4.85
C VAL A 25 -2.96 13.25 6.14
N ALA A 26 -1.94 13.97 6.63
CA ALA A 26 -2.04 14.80 7.81
C ALA A 26 -3.08 15.94 7.67
N THR A 27 -3.41 16.39 6.45
CA THR A 27 -4.50 17.35 6.22
C THR A 27 -5.89 16.71 6.22
N GLY A 28 -5.99 15.37 6.26
CA GLY A 28 -7.27 14.64 6.22
C GLY A 28 -7.94 14.63 4.84
N THR A 29 -7.24 15.08 3.80
CA THR A 29 -7.78 15.23 2.44
C THR A 29 -7.32 14.13 1.48
N ALA A 30 -6.36 13.29 1.90
CA ALA A 30 -5.94 12.12 1.14
C ALA A 30 -7.08 11.10 1.03
N ARG A 31 -7.37 10.65 -0.20
CA ARG A 31 -8.36 9.60 -0.45
C ARG A 31 -7.67 8.25 -0.57
N CYS A 32 -8.23 7.24 0.10
CA CYS A 32 -7.78 5.86 0.03
C CYS A 32 -7.98 5.30 -1.38
N VAL A 33 -6.91 4.83 -2.02
CA VAL A 33 -6.96 4.29 -3.40
C VAL A 33 -7.73 2.98 -3.55
N ARG A 34 -8.08 2.32 -2.44
CA ARG A 34 -8.86 1.07 -2.45
C ARG A 34 -10.34 1.26 -2.21
N CYS A 35 -10.73 2.15 -1.29
CA CYS A 35 -12.14 2.34 -0.90
C CYS A 35 -12.70 3.71 -1.28
N GLY A 36 -11.86 4.66 -1.72
CA GLY A 36 -12.29 5.99 -2.15
C GLY A 36 -12.58 6.99 -1.02
N GLU A 37 -12.66 6.53 0.22
CA GLU A 37 -12.90 7.35 1.42
C GLU A 37 -11.67 8.15 1.84
N TYR A 38 -11.89 9.27 2.54
CA TYR A 38 -10.81 10.06 3.14
C TYR A 38 -10.10 9.29 4.25
N ILE A 39 -8.79 9.47 4.33
CA ILE A 39 -7.94 8.95 5.40
C ILE A 39 -7.84 10.04 6.47
N ALA A 40 -8.27 9.73 7.68
CA ALA A 40 -8.13 10.66 8.80
C ALA A 40 -6.63 10.90 9.12
N PRO A 41 -6.25 12.12 9.58
CA PRO A 41 -4.86 12.48 9.87
C PRO A 41 -4.14 11.52 10.84
N ASP A 42 -4.89 10.94 11.77
CA ASP A 42 -4.43 10.05 12.83
C ASP A 42 -4.61 8.56 12.49
N ALA A 43 -5.26 8.24 11.38
CA ALA A 43 -5.51 6.86 10.98
C ALA A 43 -4.23 6.16 10.50
N GLU A 44 -4.12 4.86 10.79
CA GLU A 44 -3.05 4.05 10.22
C GLU A 44 -3.25 3.85 8.70
N TRP A 45 -2.25 4.27 7.92
CA TRP A 45 -2.27 4.16 6.47
C TRP A 45 -0.92 3.70 5.93
N SER A 46 -0.89 3.21 4.69
CA SER A 46 0.34 2.88 3.97
C SER A 46 0.21 3.16 2.48
N PRO A 47 1.28 3.59 1.79
CA PRO A 47 1.26 3.67 0.34
C PRO A 47 1.04 2.26 -0.22
N ASP A 48 0.05 2.15 -1.07
CA ASP A 48 -0.32 0.93 -1.76
C ASP A 48 0.49 0.80 -3.04
N HIS A 49 0.72 -0.43 -3.49
CA HIS A 49 1.58 -0.72 -4.63
C HIS A 49 0.86 -1.61 -5.66
N THR A 50 1.37 -1.62 -6.88
CA THR A 50 0.96 -2.57 -7.93
C THR A 50 1.34 -4.00 -7.52
N ASP A 51 0.64 -5.03 -8.02
CA ASP A 51 0.87 -6.42 -7.60
C ASP A 51 2.27 -6.95 -7.96
N ASP A 52 2.86 -6.42 -9.04
CA ASP A 52 4.24 -6.66 -9.47
C ASP A 52 5.28 -5.83 -8.68
N ARG A 53 4.82 -4.93 -7.79
CA ARG A 53 5.62 -4.05 -6.93
C ARG A 53 6.56 -3.10 -7.68
N THR A 54 6.21 -2.76 -8.91
CA THR A 54 6.98 -1.83 -9.75
C THR A 54 6.53 -0.38 -9.58
N GLY A 55 5.33 -0.14 -9.04
CA GLY A 55 4.77 1.20 -8.87
C GLY A 55 3.89 1.35 -7.64
N TYR A 56 3.61 2.61 -7.30
CA TYR A 56 2.71 3.00 -6.21
C TYR A 56 1.38 3.51 -6.76
N LEU A 57 0.29 3.07 -6.14
CA LEU A 57 -1.07 3.48 -6.52
C LEU A 57 -1.50 4.74 -5.76
N GLY A 58 -0.94 4.97 -4.57
CA GLY A 58 -1.25 6.10 -3.68
C GLY A 58 -1.53 5.63 -2.24
N PRO A 59 -2.05 6.50 -1.36
CA PRO A 59 -2.23 6.18 0.04
C PRO A 59 -3.46 5.27 0.22
N ALA A 60 -3.35 4.27 1.08
CA ALA A 60 -4.46 3.41 1.45
C ALA A 60 -4.53 3.22 2.96
N HIS A 61 -5.75 3.07 3.49
CA HIS A 61 -5.93 2.61 4.87
C HIS A 61 -5.16 1.31 5.08
N ARG A 62 -4.54 1.14 6.26
CA ARG A 62 -3.77 -0.06 6.59
C ARG A 62 -4.63 -1.32 6.42
N ARG A 63 -5.88 -1.28 6.88
CA ARG A 63 -6.84 -2.40 6.74
C ARG A 63 -7.19 -2.71 5.29
N CYS A 64 -7.36 -1.69 4.45
CA CYS A 64 -7.67 -1.87 3.03
C CYS A 64 -6.49 -2.48 2.28
N ASN A 65 -5.27 -1.99 2.55
CA ASN A 65 -4.04 -2.51 1.97
C ASN A 65 -3.83 -3.99 2.38
N LEU A 66 -4.00 -4.33 3.67
CA LEU A 66 -3.91 -5.72 4.14
C LEU A 66 -4.94 -6.65 3.50
N ARG A 67 -6.17 -6.18 3.26
CA ARG A 67 -7.20 -6.95 2.55
C ARG A 67 -6.83 -7.21 1.09
N ALA A 68 -6.24 -6.23 0.41
CA ALA A 68 -5.76 -6.40 -0.95
C ALA A 68 -4.63 -7.45 -1.01
N ALA A 69 -3.65 -7.35 -0.10
CA ALA A 69 -2.59 -8.35 0.04
C ALA A 69 -3.15 -9.76 0.30
N GLY A 70 -4.15 -9.88 1.19
CA GLY A 70 -4.84 -11.13 1.50
C GLY A 70 -5.62 -11.74 0.33
N ARG A 71 -6.14 -10.90 -0.60
CA ARG A 71 -6.77 -11.35 -1.85
C ARG A 71 -5.73 -11.79 -2.89
N ALA A 72 -4.59 -11.10 -3.00
CA ALA A 72 -3.52 -11.48 -3.92
C ALA A 72 -2.96 -12.89 -3.62
N VAL A 73 -2.94 -13.32 -2.35
CA VAL A 73 -2.51 -14.69 -1.99
C VAL A 73 -3.48 -15.77 -2.49
N ARG A 74 -4.77 -15.43 -2.63
CA ARG A 74 -5.81 -16.37 -3.10
C ARG A 74 -5.75 -16.65 -4.60
N TRP A 75 -5.02 -15.83 -5.36
CA TRP A 75 -4.88 -15.94 -6.82
C TRP A 75 -3.57 -16.64 -7.26
N ARG A 76 -2.82 -17.27 -6.33
CA ARG A 76 -1.67 -18.15 -6.63
C ARG A 76 -2.02 -19.62 -6.41
N GLY A 77 -3.18 -20.03 -6.92
CA GLY A 77 -3.68 -21.39 -6.72
C GLY A 77 -4.96 -21.68 -7.49
N ASN A 78 -4.88 -21.67 -8.82
CA ASN A 78 -5.66 -22.53 -9.71
C ASN A 78 -5.23 -22.29 -11.15
N ALA A 79 -4.17 -22.98 -11.57
CA ALA A 79 -4.09 -23.45 -12.94
C ALA A 79 -4.98 -24.71 -13.00
N ARG A 80 -6.05 -24.65 -13.79
CA ARG A 80 -6.73 -25.84 -14.30
C ARG A 80 -6.31 -26.01 -15.75
#